data_AF-A0A3D4IHE0-F1
#
_entry.id   AF-A0A3D4IHE0-F1
#
_cell.length_a   1.000
_cell.length_b   1.000
_cell.length_c   1.000
_cell.angle_alpha   90.00
_cell.angle_beta   90.00
_cell.angle_gamma   90.00
#
_symmetry.space_group_name_H-M   'P 1'
#
loop_
_entity.id
_entity.type
_entity.pdbx_description
1 polymer ?
#
loop_
_entity_poly.entity_id
_entity_poly.type
_entity_poly.pdbx_seq_one_letter_code
_entity_poly.pdbx_strand_id
1 'polypeptide(L)'
;MSWSLDKTGARFDVVLHATEQMKFDNFQNAVNWGSHPKDAATGFDYDFKCLYDDVYQIRLSQKNRATFRVDEKRKVCVILQVGGHT
;
A
#
# COMPACT_ATOMS: atom_id res chain seq x y z
N MET A 1 -11.32 3.20 -16.39
CA MET A 1 -10.68 1.91 -16.03
C MET A 1 -10.43 1.93 -14.54
N SER A 2 -10.87 0.90 -13.83
CA SER A 2 -10.71 0.83 -12.37
C SER A 2 -9.35 0.27 -12.01
N TRP A 3 -8.73 0.83 -10.97
CA TRP A 3 -7.53 0.25 -10.35
C TRP A 3 -7.83 -1.12 -9.75
N SER A 4 -6.78 -1.93 -9.65
CA SER A 4 -6.81 -3.24 -8.99
C SER A 4 -5.57 -3.41 -8.12
N LEU A 5 -5.65 -4.32 -7.14
CA LEU A 5 -4.55 -4.64 -6.24
C LEU A 5 -4.08 -6.08 -6.45
N ASP A 6 -2.78 -6.23 -6.66
CA ASP A 6 -2.09 -7.52 -6.70
C ASP A 6 -1.20 -7.66 -5.47
N LYS A 7 -1.39 -8.75 -4.73
CA LYS A 7 -0.59 -9.11 -3.55
C LYS A 7 0.00 -10.51 -3.64
N THR A 8 -0.03 -11.13 -4.82
CA THR A 8 0.36 -12.53 -5.03
C THR A 8 1.83 -12.79 -4.69
N GLY A 9 2.69 -11.79 -4.91
CA GLY A 9 4.12 -11.83 -4.56
C GLY A 9 4.49 -11.03 -3.31
N ALA A 10 3.52 -10.59 -2.51
CA ALA A 10 3.78 -9.71 -1.38
C ALA A 10 4.47 -10.45 -0.23
N ARG A 11 5.51 -9.82 0.34
CA ARG A 11 6.18 -10.30 1.55
C ARG A 11 5.53 -9.70 2.80
N PHE A 12 5.11 -10.54 3.74
CA PHE A 12 4.55 -10.10 5.02
C PHE A 12 5.55 -10.39 6.13
N ASP A 13 6.25 -9.36 6.59
CA ASP A 13 7.39 -9.52 7.51
C ASP A 13 7.00 -9.61 8.98
N VAL A 14 5.84 -9.05 9.34
CA VAL A 14 5.33 -9.09 10.70
C VAL A 14 3.83 -9.29 10.71
N VAL A 15 3.32 -9.79 11.84
CA VAL A 15 1.90 -9.73 12.15
C VAL A 15 1.56 -8.29 12.52
N LEU A 16 0.69 -7.66 11.75
CA LEU A 16 0.23 -6.29 12.01
C LEU A 16 -0.70 -6.26 13.24
N HIS A 17 -0.56 -5.23 14.06
CA HIS A 17 -1.54 -4.94 15.11
C HIS A 17 -2.86 -4.42 14.50
N ALA A 18 -3.95 -4.50 15.25
CA ALA A 18 -5.31 -4.18 14.76
C ALA A 18 -5.39 -2.82 14.02
N THR A 19 -4.76 -1.78 14.54
CA THR A 19 -4.76 -0.44 13.90
C THR A 19 -3.97 -0.41 12.60
N GLU A 20 -2.86 -1.15 12.51
CA GLU A 20 -2.03 -1.24 11.31
C GLU A 20 -2.73 -2.06 10.23
N GLN A 21 -3.36 -3.16 10.63
CA GLN A 21 -4.17 -3.99 9.75
C GLN A 21 -5.36 -3.19 9.22
N MET A 22 -6.11 -2.48 10.09
CA MET A 22 -7.21 -1.62 9.67
C MET A 22 -6.77 -0.57 8.64
N LYS A 23 -5.60 0.03 8.86
CA LYS A 23 -5.02 0.98 7.91
C LYS A 23 -4.72 0.32 6.56
N PHE A 24 -3.97 -0.78 6.58
CA PHE A 24 -3.66 -1.53 5.38
C PHE A 24 -4.92 -2.01 4.64
N ASP A 25 -5.95 -2.43 5.38
CA ASP A 25 -7.24 -2.85 4.86
C ASP A 25 -8.01 -1.71 4.19
N ASN A 26 -7.99 -0.52 4.77
CA ASN A 26 -8.59 0.65 4.15
C ASN A 26 -7.89 1.05 2.84
N PHE A 27 -6.56 1.00 2.83
CA PHE A 27 -5.78 1.26 1.62
C PHE A 27 -6.10 0.24 0.52
N GLN A 28 -6.04 -1.07 0.82
CA GLN A 28 -6.28 -2.10 -0.19
C GLN A 28 -7.72 -2.06 -0.71
N ASN A 29 -8.71 -1.76 0.15
CA ASN A 29 -10.11 -1.67 -0.25
C ASN A 29 -10.36 -0.49 -1.17
N ALA A 30 -9.78 0.68 -0.87
CA ALA A 30 -9.88 1.84 -1.75
C ALA A 30 -9.30 1.56 -3.14
N VAL A 31 -8.13 0.92 -3.21
CA VAL A 31 -7.53 0.52 -4.50
C VAL A 31 -8.40 -0.51 -5.23
N ASN A 32 -8.93 -1.52 -4.52
CA ASN A 32 -9.83 -2.52 -5.11
C ASN A 32 -11.17 -1.94 -5.57
N TRP A 33 -11.62 -0.84 -4.99
CA TRP A 33 -12.79 -0.08 -5.47
C TRP A 33 -12.47 0.84 -6.65
N GLY A 34 -11.22 0.82 -7.12
CA GLY A 34 -10.78 1.51 -8.32
C GLY A 34 -10.12 2.85 -8.07
N SER A 35 -9.83 3.21 -6.82
CA SER A 35 -9.07 4.42 -6.50
C SER A 35 -7.59 4.28 -6.86
N HIS A 36 -6.98 5.38 -7.29
CA HIS A 36 -5.55 5.43 -7.49
C HIS A 36 -4.81 5.22 -6.15
N PRO A 37 -3.67 4.50 -6.10
CA PRO A 37 -2.93 4.27 -4.85
C PRO A 37 -2.56 5.54 -4.08
N LYS A 38 -2.18 6.60 -4.80
CA LYS A 38 -1.96 7.93 -4.22
C LYS A 38 -3.21 8.49 -3.51
N ASP A 39 -4.39 8.34 -4.11
CA ASP A 39 -5.64 8.83 -3.54
C ASP A 39 -6.08 7.94 -2.36
N ALA A 40 -5.93 6.61 -2.49
CA ALA A 40 -6.17 5.65 -1.42
C ALA A 40 -5.28 5.93 -0.18
N ALA A 41 -4.09 6.48 -0.39
CA ALA A 41 -3.19 6.91 0.66
C ALA A 41 -3.52 8.28 1.27
N THR A 42 -4.62 8.94 0.90
CA THR A 42 -5.02 10.22 1.54
C THR A 42 -5.94 10.04 2.76
N GLY A 43 -6.56 8.85 2.92
CA GLY A 43 -7.60 8.63 3.92
C GLY A 43 -7.10 8.55 5.37
N PHE A 44 -5.79 8.35 5.58
CA PHE A 44 -5.15 8.41 6.88
C PHE A 44 -3.84 9.20 6.76
N ASP A 45 -3.14 9.40 7.88
CA ASP A 45 -1.75 9.87 7.94
C ASP A 45 -0.77 8.81 7.39
N TYR A 46 -1.06 8.32 6.19
CA TYR A 46 -0.14 7.56 5.37
C TYR A 46 0.86 8.56 4.84
N ASP A 47 2.03 8.60 5.46
CA ASP A 47 3.23 9.25 4.94
C ASP A 47 3.59 8.62 3.57
N PHE A 48 2.85 9.00 2.52
CA PHE A 48 2.95 8.47 1.16
C PHE A 48 4.24 9.01 0.56
N LYS A 49 5.20 8.12 0.40
CA LYS A 49 6.56 8.47 -0.03
C LYS A 49 6.93 7.67 -1.27
N CYS A 50 7.45 8.36 -2.28
CA CYS A 50 8.14 7.71 -3.39
C CYS A 50 9.52 7.25 -2.91
N LEU A 51 9.84 5.96 -3.09
CA LEU A 51 11.16 5.42 -2.78
C LEU A 51 12.09 5.59 -4.00
N TYR A 52 11.66 5.09 -5.16
CA TYR A 52 12.35 5.18 -6.44
C TYR A 52 11.41 4.73 -7.56
N ASP A 53 11.58 5.31 -8.76
CA ASP A 53 10.77 5.01 -9.95
C ASP A 53 9.25 5.01 -9.68
N ASP A 54 8.62 3.83 -9.80
CA ASP A 54 7.20 3.58 -9.57
C ASP A 54 6.93 2.86 -8.24
N VAL A 55 7.91 2.80 -7.35
CA VAL A 55 7.83 2.18 -6.02
C VAL A 55 7.57 3.24 -4.96
N TYR A 56 6.49 3.02 -4.22
CA TYR A 56 6.00 3.90 -3.18
C TYR A 56 5.84 3.14 -1.87
N GLN A 57 5.70 3.91 -0.80
CA GLN A 57 5.51 3.39 0.53
C GLN A 57 4.50 4.24 1.30
N ILE A 58 3.67 3.59 2.10
CA ILE A 58 2.79 4.22 3.08
C ILE A 58 3.13 3.76 4.50
N ARG A 59 2.92 4.65 5.46
CA ARG A 59 3.13 4.36 6.88
C ARG A 59 1.89 3.74 7.52
N LEU A 60 2.01 2.52 8.05
CA LEU A 60 0.95 1.90 8.85
C LEU A 60 1.10 2.31 10.33
N SER A 61 2.32 2.27 10.84
CA SER A 61 2.72 2.80 12.14
C SER A 61 4.14 3.36 12.08
N GLN A 62 4.69 3.83 13.21
CA GLN A 62 6.10 4.22 13.27
C GLN A 62 7.06 3.06 12.98
N LYS A 63 6.63 1.80 13.17
CA LYS A 63 7.49 0.61 12.99
C LYS A 63 7.18 -0.18 11.73
N ASN A 64 5.99 0.00 11.16
CA ASN A 64 5.50 -0.81 10.06
C ASN A 64 5.04 0.04 8.89
N ARG A 65 5.47 -0.34 7.69
CA ARG A 65 5.13 0.31 6.44
C ARG A 65 4.63 -0.70 5.41
N ALA A 66 3.88 -0.24 4.42
CA ALA A 66 3.53 -1.03 3.25
C ALA A 66 4.20 -0.43 2.02
N THR A 67 4.99 -1.25 1.32
CA THR A 67 5.73 -0.88 0.11
C THR A 67 5.07 -1.54 -1.08
N PHE A 68 4.82 -0.76 -2.14
CA PHE A 68 4.11 -1.22 -3.32
C PHE A 68 4.59 -0.49 -4.56
N ARG A 69 4.36 -1.12 -5.72
CA ARG A 69 4.65 -0.56 -7.03
C ARG A 69 3.36 -0.13 -7.71
N VAL A 70 3.36 1.01 -8.38
CA VAL A 70 2.20 1.57 -9.08
C VAL A 70 2.41 1.45 -10.59
N ASP A 71 1.79 0.44 -11.20
CA ASP A 71 1.81 0.29 -12.66
C ASP A 71 0.68 1.13 -13.29
N GLU A 72 1.03 2.34 -13.70
CA GLU A 72 0.11 3.29 -14.33
C GLU A 72 -0.49 2.81 -15.66
N LYS A 73 0.25 1.98 -16.40
CA LYS A 73 -0.20 1.48 -17.71
C LYS A 73 -1.25 0.40 -17.54
N ARG A 74 -1.03 -0.51 -16.59
CA ARG A 74 -1.96 -1.62 -16.30
C ARG A 74 -3.03 -1.26 -15.27
N LYS A 75 -2.89 -0.12 -14.58
CA LYS A 75 -3.75 0.30 -13.46
C LYS A 75 -3.78 -0.77 -12.36
N VAL A 76 -2.59 -1.27 -12.00
CA VAL A 76 -2.39 -2.28 -10.96
C VAL A 76 -1.47 -1.72 -9.88
N CYS A 77 -1.89 -1.84 -8.62
CA CYS A 77 -1.04 -1.63 -7.46
C CYS A 77 -0.49 -2.99 -7.01
N VAL A 78 0.82 -3.19 -7.14
CA VAL A 78 1.48 -4.44 -6.75
C VAL A 78 2.10 -4.27 -5.37
N ILE A 79 1.53 -4.93 -4.36
CA ILE A 79 2.10 -4.94 -3.01
C ILE A 79 3.40 -5.77 -3.02
N LEU A 80 4.49 -5.14 -2.61
CA LEU A 80 5.81 -5.78 -2.56
C LEU A 80 6.11 -6.29 -1.15
N GLN A 81 5.85 -5.46 -0.14
CA GLN A 81 6.11 -5.78 1.26
C GLN A 81 5.11 -5.10 2.18
N VAL A 82 4.73 -5.78 3.25
CA VAL A 82 3.91 -5.24 4.34
C VAL A 82 4.56 -5.59 5.67
N GLY A 83 4.80 -4.56 6.50
CA GLY A 83 5.45 -4.71 7.79
C GLY A 83 6.96 -4.49 7.73
N GLY A 84 7.51 -4.08 8.88
CA GLY A 84 8.90 -3.68 9.02
C GLY A 84 9.14 -2.18 8.78
N HIS A 85 10.27 -1.71 9.30
CA HIS A 85 10.80 -0.38 9.05
C HIS A 85 12.01 -0.55 8.12
N THR A 86 11.82 -0.24 6.85
CA THR A 86 12.95 -0.01 5.94
C THR A 86 13.57 1.35 6.17
#